data_AF-A0A388RLK9-F1
#
_entry.id   AF-A0A388RLK9-F1
#
_cell.length_a   1.000
_cell.length_b   1.000
_cell.length_c   1.000
_cell.angle_alpha   90.00
_cell.angle_beta   90.00
_cell.angle_gamma   90.00
#
_symmetry.space_group_name_H-M   'P 1'
#
loop_
_entity.id
_entity.type
_entity.pdbx_description
1 polymer ?
#
loop_
_entity_poly.entity_id
_entity_poly.type
_entity_poly.pdbx_seq_one_letter_code
_entity_poly.pdbx_strand_id
1 'polypeptide(L)'
;MKPATFSERRRPGRHARGFTLLEMLVAITLLAVMAVIGWRALDSLTRSRERLTDHDARLDALKILYGQFQSDCEHLANPTLLQGSPVEVGQNRLLLVRDRRDEGQPPAWQVLSYQIDGNTLVRVAAPPVADRAGLQSALLALRQGGSNAAQVRRVLPDIAGMNARAWVEPAGWQADTGRIRNVLFAGNAASAVEASGVGAAQPNSAVRAVELTVFARMGDGDAPRQFQKICMTGL
;
A
#
# COMPACT_ATOMS: atom_id res chain seq x y z
N MET A 1 -41.45 58.16 86.94
CA MET A 1 -40.06 57.90 86.50
C MET A 1 -39.63 56.50 86.94
N LYS A 2 -39.44 55.56 86.01
CA LYS A 2 -38.76 54.26 86.23
C LYS A 2 -38.18 53.83 84.87
N PRO A 3 -36.86 53.56 84.74
CA PRO A 3 -36.21 53.45 83.44
C PRO A 3 -36.41 52.07 82.81
N ALA A 4 -36.46 52.07 81.48
CA ALA A 4 -36.58 50.89 80.63
C ALA A 4 -35.25 50.12 80.53
N THR A 5 -35.32 48.79 80.61
CA THR A 5 -34.20 47.88 80.34
C THR A 5 -34.26 47.42 78.88
N PHE A 6 -33.30 47.87 78.07
CA PHE A 6 -33.12 47.42 76.70
C PHE A 6 -32.27 46.13 76.71
N SER A 7 -32.87 44.97 76.39
CA SER A 7 -32.12 43.72 76.24
C SER A 7 -31.50 43.66 74.84
N GLU A 8 -30.20 43.88 74.77
CA GLU A 8 -29.43 43.84 73.54
C GLU A 8 -29.15 42.38 73.14
N ARG A 9 -29.90 41.84 72.17
CA ARG A 9 -29.61 40.52 71.58
C ARG A 9 -28.36 40.64 70.71
N ARG A 10 -27.18 40.23 71.23
CA ARG A 10 -25.98 40.02 70.41
C ARG A 10 -26.26 38.97 69.34
N ARG A 11 -26.17 39.36 68.05
CA ARG A 11 -26.12 38.41 66.93
C ARG A 11 -24.77 37.67 66.98
N PRO A 12 -24.71 36.34 66.83
CA PRO A 12 -23.45 35.64 66.78
C PRO A 12 -22.67 36.14 65.56
N GLY A 13 -21.48 36.68 65.81
CA GLY A 13 -20.57 37.11 64.77
C GLY A 13 -20.24 35.94 63.86
N ARG A 14 -20.47 36.11 62.56
CA ARG A 14 -19.92 35.20 61.56
C ARG A 14 -18.41 35.28 61.71
N HIS A 15 -17.78 34.22 62.21
CA HIS A 15 -16.33 34.10 62.16
C HIS A 15 -15.93 34.15 60.68
N ALA A 16 -15.40 35.29 60.25
CA ALA A 16 -14.66 35.39 59.01
C ALA A 16 -13.44 34.49 59.18
N ARG A 17 -13.51 33.28 58.63
CA ARG A 17 -12.35 32.39 58.52
C ARG A 17 -11.39 33.07 57.55
N GLY A 18 -10.33 33.66 58.10
CA GLY A 18 -9.23 34.22 57.32
C GLY A 18 -8.61 33.11 56.50
N PHE A 19 -8.59 33.34 55.19
CA PHE A 19 -7.93 32.51 54.19
C PHE A 19 -6.48 32.28 54.59
N THR A 20 -6.15 31.06 55.00
CA THR A 20 -4.80 30.79 55.50
C THR A 20 -3.84 30.67 54.31
N LEU A 21 -2.60 31.14 54.46
CA LEU A 21 -1.54 30.95 53.45
C LEU A 21 -1.39 29.46 53.07
N LEU A 22 -1.64 28.58 54.05
CA LEU A 22 -1.68 27.13 53.89
C LEU A 22 -2.75 26.68 52.87
N GLU A 23 -3.98 27.22 52.93
CA GLU A 23 -5.04 26.87 51.96
C GLU A 23 -4.64 27.21 50.53
N MET A 24 -3.99 28.35 50.31
CA MET A 24 -3.49 28.71 48.98
C MET A 24 -2.34 27.86 48.52
N LEU A 25 -1.42 27.53 49.42
CA LEU A 25 -0.31 26.65 49.08
C LEU A 25 -0.83 25.27 48.68
N VAL A 26 -1.74 24.68 49.46
CA VAL A 26 -2.36 23.40 49.12
C VAL A 26 -3.17 23.50 47.82
N ALA A 27 -3.98 24.54 47.63
CA ALA A 27 -4.75 24.72 46.40
C ALA A 27 -3.85 24.80 45.15
N ILE A 28 -2.79 25.62 45.20
CA ILE A 28 -1.86 25.79 44.07
C ILE A 28 -1.09 24.50 43.81
N THR A 29 -0.68 23.76 44.85
CA THR A 29 0.02 22.47 44.66
C THR A 29 -0.88 21.43 43.99
N LEU A 30 -2.15 21.33 44.40
CA LEU A 30 -3.11 20.43 43.76
C LEU A 30 -3.40 20.83 42.31
N LEU A 31 -3.61 22.12 42.05
CA LEU A 31 -3.81 22.63 40.70
C LEU A 31 -2.57 22.36 39.82
N ALA A 32 -1.36 22.53 40.34
CA ALA A 32 -0.14 22.23 39.62
C ALA A 32 -0.06 20.74 39.25
N VAL A 33 -0.36 19.83 40.18
CA VAL A 33 -0.37 18.37 39.90
C VAL A 33 -1.43 18.01 38.86
N MET A 34 -2.65 18.54 39.00
CA MET A 34 -3.72 18.32 38.02
C MET A 34 -3.34 18.83 36.64
N ALA A 35 -2.71 20.01 36.55
CA ALA A 35 -2.25 20.57 35.28
C ALA A 35 -1.20 19.67 34.61
N VAL A 36 -0.22 19.14 35.38
CA VAL A 36 0.81 18.23 34.85
C VAL A 36 0.20 16.91 34.35
N ILE A 37 -0.74 16.32 35.09
CA ILE A 37 -1.43 15.09 34.67
C ILE A 37 -2.28 15.37 33.43
N GLY A 38 -3.02 16.47 33.41
CA GLY A 38 -3.85 16.88 32.27
C GLY A 38 -3.05 17.04 30.98
N TRP A 39 -1.88 17.69 31.05
CA TRP A 39 -0.98 17.82 29.90
C TRP A 39 -0.46 16.47 29.41
N ARG A 40 -0.08 15.56 30.32
CA ARG A 40 0.39 14.21 29.94
C ARG A 40 -0.71 13.36 29.33
N ALA A 41 -1.92 13.43 29.88
CA ALA A 41 -3.08 12.73 29.33
C ALA A 41 -3.39 13.23 27.91
N LEU A 42 -3.33 14.54 27.69
CA LEU A 42 -3.53 15.16 26.38
C LEU A 42 -2.44 14.73 25.38
N ASP A 43 -1.16 14.80 25.77
CA ASP A 43 -0.04 14.37 24.92
C ASP A 43 -0.18 12.89 24.51
N SER A 44 -0.51 12.00 25.46
CA SER A 44 -0.75 10.59 25.17
C SER A 44 -1.92 10.38 24.18
N LEU A 45 -3.00 11.15 24.31
CA LEU A 45 -4.15 11.06 23.41
C LEU A 45 -3.80 11.56 22.00
N THR A 46 -3.08 12.67 21.90
CA THR A 46 -2.63 13.23 20.61
C THR A 46 -1.76 12.22 19.86
N ARG A 47 -0.75 11.65 20.51
CA ARG A 47 0.11 10.62 19.91
C ARG A 47 -0.66 9.36 19.51
N SER A 48 -1.64 8.95 20.31
CA SER A 48 -2.51 7.81 19.97
C SER A 48 -3.33 8.08 18.71
N ARG A 49 -3.91 9.29 18.60
CA ARG A 49 -4.66 9.70 17.40
C ARG A 49 -3.79 9.77 16.14
N GLU A 50 -2.58 10.29 16.27
CA GLU A 50 -1.61 10.32 15.17
C GLU A 50 -1.29 8.92 14.66
N ARG A 51 -1.02 7.96 15.57
CA ARG A 51 -0.77 6.55 15.22
C ARG A 51 -1.96 5.90 14.53
N LEU A 52 -3.18 6.14 15.02
CA LEU A 52 -4.39 5.61 14.40
C LEU A 52 -4.60 6.19 13.00
N THR A 53 -4.35 7.49 12.82
CA THR A 53 -4.50 8.16 11.53
C THR A 53 -3.48 7.64 10.51
N ASP A 54 -2.23 7.43 10.91
CA ASP A 54 -1.20 6.82 10.04
C ASP A 54 -1.59 5.38 9.66
N HIS A 55 -2.09 4.60 10.62
CA HIS A 55 -2.55 3.24 10.36
C HIS A 55 -3.72 3.19 9.36
N ASP A 56 -4.72 4.06 9.54
CA ASP A 56 -5.87 4.16 8.63
C ASP A 56 -5.43 4.57 7.22
N ALA A 57 -4.51 5.54 7.09
CA ALA A 57 -3.97 5.95 5.80
C ALA A 57 -3.25 4.79 5.07
N ARG A 58 -2.50 3.95 5.81
CA ARG A 58 -1.85 2.76 5.25
C ARG A 58 -2.85 1.69 4.83
N LEU A 59 -3.91 1.48 5.60
CA LEU A 59 -5.00 0.55 5.23
C LEU A 59 -5.71 1.02 3.96
N ASP A 60 -5.96 2.31 3.82
CA ASP A 60 -6.58 2.86 2.61
C ASP A 60 -5.66 2.74 1.40
N ALA A 61 -4.36 2.97 1.55
CA ALA A 61 -3.37 2.70 0.50
C ALA A 61 -3.38 1.21 0.07
N LEU A 62 -3.49 0.28 1.02
CA LEU A 62 -3.61 -1.15 0.71
C LEU A 62 -4.91 -1.49 -0.03
N LYS A 63 -6.04 -0.90 0.36
CA LYS A 63 -7.32 -1.07 -0.36
C LYS A 63 -7.22 -0.55 -1.80
N ILE A 64 -6.61 0.62 -1.98
CA ILE A 64 -6.36 1.20 -3.31
C ILE A 64 -5.47 0.27 -4.14
N LEU A 65 -4.39 -0.28 -3.55
CA LEU A 65 -3.56 -1.27 -4.22
C LEU A 65 -4.37 -2.47 -4.70
N TYR A 66 -5.21 -3.04 -3.83
CA TYR A 66 -6.01 -4.20 -4.17
C TYR A 66 -7.05 -3.92 -5.24
N GLY A 67 -7.74 -2.77 -5.18
CA GLY A 67 -8.69 -2.36 -6.21
C GLY A 67 -8.01 -2.11 -7.55
N GLN A 68 -6.86 -1.42 -7.54
CA GLN A 68 -6.08 -1.16 -8.74
C GLN A 68 -5.57 -2.47 -9.36
N PHE A 69 -5.01 -3.36 -8.56
CA PHE A 69 -4.50 -4.65 -9.01
C PHE A 69 -5.62 -5.54 -9.56
N GLN A 70 -6.75 -5.62 -8.87
CA GLN A 70 -7.93 -6.34 -9.34
C GLN A 70 -8.39 -5.83 -10.71
N SER A 71 -8.55 -4.51 -10.86
CA SER A 71 -8.97 -3.89 -12.12
C SER A 71 -7.99 -4.15 -13.27
N ASP A 72 -6.68 -4.12 -12.98
CA ASP A 72 -5.66 -4.41 -14.00
C ASP A 72 -5.65 -5.88 -14.42
N CYS A 73 -5.95 -6.81 -13.51
CA CYS A 73 -6.11 -8.23 -13.86
C CYS A 73 -7.37 -8.50 -14.70
N GLU A 74 -8.49 -7.84 -14.38
CA GLU A 74 -9.76 -7.99 -15.10
C GLU A 74 -9.65 -7.54 -16.55
N HIS A 75 -8.76 -6.58 -16.84
CA HIS A 75 -8.52 -6.07 -18.19
C HIS A 75 -7.30 -6.70 -18.87
N LEU A 76 -6.77 -7.82 -18.36
CA LEU A 76 -5.62 -8.48 -19.00
C LEU A 76 -5.91 -8.79 -20.47
N ALA A 77 -4.92 -8.50 -21.32
CA ALA A 77 -5.04 -8.72 -22.74
C ALA A 77 -5.07 -10.22 -23.07
N ASN A 78 -5.80 -10.57 -24.13
CA ASN A 78 -5.97 -11.95 -24.53
C ASN A 78 -4.64 -12.55 -25.05
N PRO A 79 -4.18 -13.70 -24.51
CA PRO A 79 -2.90 -14.31 -24.88
C PRO A 79 -2.80 -14.68 -26.37
N THR A 80 -3.93 -15.06 -26.98
CA THR A 80 -4.00 -15.41 -28.40
C THR A 80 -3.78 -14.18 -29.30
N LEU A 81 -4.31 -13.02 -28.92
CA LEU A 81 -4.11 -11.77 -29.66
C LEU A 81 -2.67 -11.26 -29.53
N LEU A 82 -2.12 -11.40 -28.32
CA LEU A 82 -0.74 -11.05 -28.01
C LEU A 82 0.30 -12.03 -28.57
N GLN A 83 -0.10 -13.25 -28.90
CA GLN A 83 0.79 -14.37 -29.24
C GLN A 83 1.86 -14.60 -28.15
N GLY A 84 1.45 -14.50 -26.88
CA GLY A 84 2.34 -14.65 -25.74
C GLY A 84 1.64 -14.40 -24.43
N SER A 85 2.33 -14.70 -23.32
CA SER A 85 1.79 -14.47 -21.97
C SER A 85 1.58 -12.96 -21.73
N PRO A 86 0.38 -12.53 -21.30
CA PRO A 86 0.11 -11.15 -20.88
C PRO A 86 0.73 -10.83 -19.51
N VAL A 87 1.25 -11.83 -18.80
CA VAL A 87 1.83 -11.68 -17.45
C VAL A 87 3.27 -12.19 -17.45
N GLU A 88 4.16 -11.38 -16.92
CA GLU A 88 5.56 -11.71 -16.69
C GLU A 88 5.90 -11.47 -15.22
N VAL A 89 6.20 -12.55 -14.51
CA VAL A 89 6.56 -12.56 -13.10
C VAL A 89 8.08 -12.58 -13.00
N GLY A 90 8.65 -11.66 -12.22
CA GLY A 90 10.08 -11.63 -11.92
C GLY A 90 10.34 -11.31 -10.45
N GLN A 91 11.62 -11.20 -10.09
CA GLN A 91 12.00 -10.87 -8.73
C GLN A 91 11.57 -9.44 -8.38
N ASN A 92 10.71 -9.32 -7.35
CA ASN A 92 10.25 -8.03 -6.84
C ASN A 92 9.56 -7.15 -7.91
N ARG A 93 9.04 -7.78 -8.96
CA ARG A 93 8.40 -7.12 -10.10
C ARG A 93 7.34 -8.01 -10.73
N LEU A 94 6.23 -7.40 -11.11
CA LEU A 94 5.16 -8.02 -11.88
C LEU A 94 4.81 -7.14 -13.08
N LEU A 95 4.99 -7.67 -14.28
CA LEU A 95 4.62 -7.03 -15.54
C LEU A 95 3.29 -7.61 -16.03
N LEU A 96 2.39 -6.72 -16.45
CA LEU A 96 1.09 -7.07 -17.00
C LEU A 96 0.87 -6.31 -18.32
N VAL A 97 0.18 -6.94 -19.26
CA VAL A 97 -0.32 -6.29 -20.47
C VAL A 97 -1.83 -6.30 -20.41
N ARG A 98 -2.45 -5.12 -20.38
CA ARG A 98 -3.90 -4.97 -20.39
C ARG A 98 -4.43 -4.45 -21.72
N ASP A 99 -5.65 -4.82 -22.03
CA ASP A 99 -6.44 -4.20 -23.09
C ASP A 99 -7.03 -2.88 -22.56
N ARG A 100 -6.96 -1.83 -23.37
CA ARG A 100 -7.50 -0.50 -23.07
C ARG A 100 -8.50 -0.14 -24.15
N ARG A 101 -9.76 -0.07 -23.73
CA ARG A 101 -10.90 0.27 -24.58
C ARG A 101 -11.58 1.50 -24.01
N ASP A 102 -11.04 2.66 -24.40
CA ASP A 102 -11.63 3.94 -24.04
C ASP A 102 -12.69 4.30 -25.08
N GLU A 103 -13.79 4.91 -24.64
CA GLU A 103 -14.87 5.32 -25.53
C GLU A 103 -14.38 6.33 -26.58
N GLY A 104 -14.74 6.10 -27.85
CA GLY A 104 -14.32 6.95 -28.97
C GLY A 104 -12.85 6.81 -29.40
N GLN A 105 -12.07 5.90 -28.79
CA GLN A 105 -10.70 5.63 -29.18
C GLN A 105 -10.55 4.20 -29.74
N PRO A 106 -9.59 3.97 -30.66
CA PRO A 106 -9.29 2.63 -31.11
C PRO A 106 -8.78 1.77 -29.93
N PRO A 107 -9.06 0.46 -29.92
CA PRO A 107 -8.49 -0.46 -28.93
C PRO A 107 -6.96 -0.36 -28.93
N ALA A 108 -6.37 -0.29 -27.74
CA ALA A 108 -4.94 -0.20 -27.55
C ALA A 108 -4.50 -1.13 -26.42
N TRP A 109 -3.25 -1.57 -26.45
CA TRP A 109 -2.64 -2.27 -25.32
C TRP A 109 -1.90 -1.29 -24.42
N GLN A 110 -1.83 -1.63 -23.14
CA GLN A 110 -1.05 -0.88 -22.18
C GLN A 110 -0.23 -1.83 -21.32
N VAL A 111 1.08 -1.58 -21.25
CA VAL A 111 1.98 -2.36 -20.40
C VAL A 111 2.10 -1.70 -19.04
N LEU A 112 1.98 -2.51 -17.99
CA LEU A 112 2.02 -2.12 -16.60
C LEU A 112 3.15 -2.87 -15.88
N SER A 113 3.79 -2.22 -14.91
CA SER A 113 4.76 -2.83 -14.00
C SER A 113 4.40 -2.46 -12.57
N TYR A 114 4.24 -3.46 -11.72
CA TYR A 114 4.32 -3.29 -10.26
C TYR A 114 5.75 -3.59 -9.85
N GLN A 115 6.42 -2.60 -9.29
CA GLN A 115 7.82 -2.72 -8.88
C GLN A 115 8.08 -1.87 -7.64
N ILE A 116 9.16 -2.18 -6.93
CA ILE A 116 9.57 -1.39 -5.77
C ILE A 116 10.53 -0.29 -6.20
N ASP A 117 10.22 0.94 -5.81
CA ASP A 117 11.09 2.12 -5.90
C ASP A 117 11.43 2.57 -4.47
N GLY A 118 12.67 2.29 -4.05
CA GLY A 118 13.11 2.44 -2.66
C GLY A 118 12.31 1.56 -1.70
N ASN A 119 11.46 2.19 -0.87
CA ASN A 119 10.56 1.52 0.08
C ASN A 119 9.09 1.60 -0.34
N THR A 120 8.79 1.97 -1.59
CA THR A 120 7.41 2.20 -2.07
C THR A 120 7.10 1.26 -3.25
N LEU A 121 5.94 0.60 -3.23
CA LEU A 121 5.39 -0.07 -4.42
C LEU A 121 4.84 1.00 -5.33
N VAL A 122 5.38 1.04 -6.53
CA VAL A 122 4.90 1.88 -7.61
C VAL A 122 4.27 1.04 -8.69
N ARG A 123 3.19 1.57 -9.25
CA ARG A 123 2.59 1.10 -10.49
C ARG A 123 3.07 2.02 -11.60
N VAL A 124 3.85 1.48 -12.52
CA VAL A 124 4.35 2.17 -13.70
C VAL A 124 3.52 1.73 -14.90
N ALA A 125 2.94 2.67 -15.64
CA ALA A 125 2.12 2.39 -16.82
C ALA A 125 2.71 3.09 -18.05
N ALA A 126 3.08 2.31 -19.07
CA ALA A 126 3.50 2.86 -20.35
C ALA A 126 2.32 3.56 -21.05
N PRO A 127 2.58 4.48 -22.01
CA PRO A 127 1.55 4.98 -22.91
C PRO A 127 0.83 3.83 -23.64
N PRO A 128 -0.48 3.96 -23.95
CA PRO A 128 -1.18 2.98 -24.77
C PRO A 128 -0.57 2.87 -26.17
N VAL A 129 -0.52 1.66 -26.71
CA VAL A 129 0.07 1.33 -28.01
C VAL A 129 -0.92 0.49 -28.81
N ALA A 130 -1.16 0.86 -30.07
CA ALA A 130 -2.13 0.18 -30.94
C ALA A 130 -1.51 -0.97 -31.75
N ASP A 131 -0.18 -1.02 -31.85
CA ASP A 131 0.54 -2.01 -32.65
C ASP A 131 1.51 -2.85 -31.82
N ARG A 132 1.95 -3.98 -32.41
CA ARG A 132 2.87 -4.92 -31.75
C ARG A 132 4.28 -4.37 -31.57
N ALA A 133 4.76 -3.51 -32.47
CA ALA A 133 6.11 -2.96 -32.37
C ALA A 133 6.23 -2.01 -31.17
N GLY A 134 5.21 -1.17 -30.96
CA GLY A 134 5.04 -0.32 -29.79
C GLY A 134 4.87 -1.13 -28.51
N LEU A 135 4.15 -2.26 -28.54
CA LEU A 135 4.04 -3.15 -27.39
C LEU A 135 5.40 -3.74 -27.00
N GLN A 136 6.18 -4.21 -27.98
CA GLN A 136 7.51 -4.77 -27.73
C GLN A 136 8.46 -3.73 -27.14
N SER A 137 8.46 -2.51 -27.67
CA SER A 137 9.29 -1.42 -27.14
C SER A 137 8.86 -1.01 -25.72
N ALA A 138 7.56 -0.94 -25.43
CA ALA A 138 7.04 -0.66 -24.09
C ALA A 138 7.42 -1.74 -23.07
N LEU A 139 7.35 -3.02 -23.44
CA LEU A 139 7.79 -4.14 -22.62
C LEU A 139 9.30 -4.05 -22.31
N LEU A 140 10.12 -3.77 -23.31
CA LEU A 140 11.57 -3.60 -23.12
C LEU A 140 11.89 -2.44 -22.19
N ALA A 141 11.21 -1.30 -22.36
CA ALA A 141 11.42 -0.12 -21.53
C ALA A 141 11.07 -0.39 -20.05
N LEU A 142 9.93 -1.02 -19.78
CA LEU A 142 9.52 -1.35 -18.41
C LEU A 142 10.41 -2.43 -17.78
N ARG A 143 10.99 -3.34 -18.56
CA ARG A 143 12.01 -4.29 -18.05
C ARG A 143 13.30 -3.60 -17.62
N GLN A 144 13.66 -2.49 -18.26
CA GLN A 144 14.88 -1.72 -17.96
C GLN A 144 14.70 -0.71 -16.82
N GLY A 145 13.51 -0.63 -16.20
CA GLY A 145 13.20 0.26 -15.08
C GLY A 145 12.21 1.36 -15.40
N GLY A 146 11.70 1.45 -16.64
CA GLY A 146 10.68 2.40 -17.06
C GLY A 146 11.11 3.28 -18.23
N SER A 147 10.19 4.13 -18.68
CA SER A 147 10.44 5.16 -19.71
C SER A 147 10.00 6.52 -19.19
N ASN A 148 10.59 7.61 -19.65
CA ASN A 148 10.16 8.97 -19.26
C ASN A 148 8.68 9.27 -19.60
N ALA A 149 8.11 8.57 -20.57
CA ALA A 149 6.71 8.69 -20.95
C ALA A 149 5.75 7.85 -20.07
N ALA A 150 6.29 7.03 -19.16
CA ALA A 150 5.48 6.16 -18.33
C ALA A 150 4.89 6.92 -17.13
N GLN A 151 3.62 6.67 -16.84
CA GLN A 151 2.95 7.20 -15.66
C GLN A 151 3.34 6.37 -14.44
N VAL A 152 4.06 6.99 -13.50
CA VAL A 152 4.43 6.38 -12.22
C VAL A 152 3.43 6.80 -11.14
N ARG A 153 2.77 5.83 -10.53
CA ARG A 153 1.88 6.05 -9.38
C ARG A 153 2.42 5.32 -8.17
N ARG A 154 2.67 6.06 -7.08
CA ARG A 154 2.96 5.48 -5.76
C ARG A 154 1.68 4.88 -5.21
N VAL A 155 1.71 3.61 -4.83
CA VAL A 155 0.49 2.87 -4.42
C VAL A 155 0.54 2.52 -2.94
N LEU A 156 1.66 2.02 -2.45
CA LEU A 156 1.82 1.61 -1.06
C LEU A 156 3.23 1.98 -0.57
N PRO A 157 3.39 2.76 0.50
CA PRO A 157 4.69 3.05 1.11
C PRO A 157 5.13 1.97 2.12
N ASP A 158 6.35 2.10 2.64
CA ASP A 158 6.96 1.29 3.71
C ASP A 158 6.91 -0.23 3.51
N ILE A 159 7.30 -0.64 2.31
CA ILE A 159 7.31 -2.03 1.90
C ILE A 159 8.72 -2.59 2.07
N ALA A 160 8.82 -3.76 2.68
CA ALA A 160 10.04 -4.54 2.81
C ALA A 160 10.32 -5.43 1.58
N GLY A 161 9.29 -5.78 0.81
CA GLY A 161 9.42 -6.58 -0.39
C GLY A 161 8.08 -6.90 -1.05
N MET A 162 8.14 -7.40 -2.28
CA MET A 162 7.00 -7.95 -3.01
C MET A 162 7.38 -9.24 -3.72
N ASN A 163 6.44 -10.16 -3.80
CA ASN A 163 6.52 -11.36 -4.60
C ASN A 163 5.25 -11.45 -5.46
N ALA A 164 5.37 -12.05 -6.63
CA ALA A 164 4.22 -12.38 -7.43
C ALA A 164 4.33 -13.82 -7.93
N ARG A 165 3.19 -14.42 -8.26
CA ARG A 165 3.11 -15.71 -8.94
C ARG A 165 1.89 -15.74 -9.84
N ALA A 166 1.97 -16.48 -10.93
CA ALA A 166 0.86 -16.67 -11.86
C ALA A 166 0.48 -18.15 -11.91
N TRP A 167 -0.82 -18.44 -11.94
CA TRP A 167 -1.31 -19.79 -12.24
C TRP A 167 -1.37 -19.95 -13.75
N VAL A 168 -0.56 -20.85 -14.28
CA VAL A 168 -0.43 -21.10 -15.71
C VAL A 168 -0.86 -22.54 -15.98
N GLU A 169 -1.86 -22.75 -16.84
CA GLU A 169 -2.26 -24.12 -17.22
C GLU A 169 -1.31 -24.70 -18.27
N PRO A 170 -0.91 -25.99 -18.15
CA PRO A 170 -1.25 -26.96 -17.09
C PRO A 170 -0.26 -26.97 -15.90
N ALA A 171 0.73 -26.08 -15.89
CA ALA A 171 1.89 -26.13 -14.99
C ALA A 171 1.62 -25.73 -13.52
N GLY A 172 0.52 -25.03 -13.23
CA GLY A 172 0.19 -24.55 -11.88
C GLY A 172 0.83 -23.21 -11.51
N TRP A 173 1.07 -22.97 -10.22
CA TRP A 173 1.66 -21.72 -9.71
C TRP A 173 3.13 -21.58 -10.12
N GLN A 174 3.45 -20.51 -10.83
CA GLN A 174 4.81 -20.16 -11.25
C GLN A 174 5.22 -18.80 -10.67
N ALA A 175 6.36 -18.77 -9.96
CA ALA A 175 6.95 -17.55 -9.39
C ALA A 175 7.95 -16.86 -10.34
N ASP A 176 8.23 -17.48 -11.48
CA ASP A 176 9.07 -16.91 -12.52
C ASP A 176 8.60 -17.41 -13.88
N THR A 177 7.95 -16.53 -14.64
CA THR A 177 7.53 -16.80 -16.02
C THR A 177 8.48 -16.17 -17.04
N GLY A 178 9.45 -15.36 -16.57
CA GLY A 178 10.43 -14.66 -17.40
C GLY A 178 11.70 -15.47 -17.70
N ARG A 179 12.08 -16.42 -16.84
CA ARG A 179 13.25 -17.30 -17.05
C ARG A 179 13.15 -18.21 -18.28
N ILE A 180 11.95 -18.37 -18.84
CA ILE A 180 11.70 -19.15 -20.06
C ILE A 180 11.62 -18.28 -21.34
N ARG A 181 12.15 -17.04 -21.32
CA ARG A 181 12.24 -16.21 -22.53
C ARG A 181 13.59 -16.22 -23.24
N ASN A 182 14.67 -16.61 -22.57
CA ASN A 182 15.99 -16.67 -23.20
C ASN A 182 16.11 -17.77 -24.28
N VAL A 183 15.11 -18.65 -24.42
CA VAL A 183 15.11 -19.72 -25.44
C VAL A 183 14.31 -19.34 -26.70
N LEU A 184 13.45 -18.31 -26.64
CA LEU A 184 12.57 -17.94 -27.77
C LEU A 184 13.09 -16.78 -28.63
N PHE A 185 14.11 -16.06 -28.15
CA PHE A 185 14.78 -15.01 -28.93
C PHE A 185 16.28 -15.28 -29.18
N ALA A 186 16.81 -16.43 -28.74
CA ALA A 186 18.17 -16.85 -29.05
C ALA A 186 18.25 -17.57 -30.41
N GLY A 187 17.88 -16.86 -31.48
CA GLY A 187 18.55 -17.08 -32.75
C GLY A 187 19.97 -16.53 -32.59
N ASN A 188 20.92 -17.41 -32.21
CA ASN A 188 22.35 -17.15 -31.93
C ASN A 188 22.72 -16.69 -30.52
N ALA A 189 22.78 -17.64 -29.58
CA ALA A 189 23.88 -17.70 -28.63
C ALA A 189 24.04 -19.13 -28.13
N ALA A 190 25.03 -19.83 -28.70
CA ALA A 190 25.50 -21.08 -28.14
C ALA A 190 26.03 -20.85 -26.72
N SER A 191 25.82 -21.84 -25.85
CA SER A 191 26.43 -22.03 -24.51
C SER A 191 25.57 -21.59 -23.32
N ALA A 192 24.73 -22.51 -22.83
CA ALA A 192 24.66 -22.80 -21.40
C ALA A 192 24.15 -24.23 -21.21
N VAL A 193 25.01 -25.04 -20.64
CA VAL A 193 24.89 -26.47 -20.33
C VAL A 193 23.99 -26.65 -19.09
N GLU A 194 23.13 -27.67 -19.18
CA GLU A 194 22.48 -28.42 -18.09
C GLU A 194 21.63 -27.68 -17.03
N ALA A 195 20.31 -27.74 -17.22
CA ALA A 195 19.38 -28.10 -16.15
C ALA A 195 18.11 -28.72 -16.77
N SER A 196 17.98 -30.03 -16.62
CA SER A 196 16.80 -30.80 -17.00
C SER A 196 15.57 -30.32 -16.23
N GLY A 197 14.54 -29.83 -16.94
CA GLY A 197 13.22 -29.60 -16.36
C GLY A 197 12.43 -28.44 -16.96
N VAL A 198 11.62 -28.75 -17.98
CA VAL A 198 10.33 -28.14 -18.32
C VAL A 198 10.30 -26.69 -18.84
N GLY A 199 10.03 -26.58 -20.16
CA GLY A 199 8.87 -25.81 -20.61
C GLY A 199 9.15 -24.62 -21.52
N ALA A 200 9.55 -24.83 -22.78
CA ALA A 200 9.40 -23.83 -23.84
C ALA A 200 8.00 -23.17 -23.75
N ALA A 201 7.90 -21.84 -23.95
CA ALA A 201 6.62 -21.15 -23.85
C ALA A 201 5.58 -21.84 -24.75
N GLN A 202 4.65 -22.56 -24.12
CA GLN A 202 3.62 -23.28 -24.84
C GLN A 202 2.62 -22.23 -25.34
N PRO A 203 2.28 -22.22 -26.63
CA PRO A 203 1.39 -21.22 -27.23
C PRO A 203 -0.04 -21.23 -26.65
N ASN A 204 -0.36 -22.18 -25.77
CA ASN A 204 -1.65 -22.35 -25.11
C ASN A 204 -1.58 -22.21 -23.58
N SER A 205 -0.53 -21.59 -23.03
CA SER A 205 -0.41 -21.37 -21.59
C SER A 205 -1.40 -20.29 -21.15
N ALA A 206 -2.61 -20.70 -20.75
CA ALA A 206 -3.61 -19.79 -20.22
C ALA A 206 -3.23 -19.40 -18.79
N VAL A 207 -2.97 -18.12 -18.58
CA VAL A 207 -2.93 -17.55 -17.23
C VAL A 207 -4.37 -17.55 -16.72
N ARG A 208 -4.62 -18.16 -15.55
CA ARG A 208 -5.94 -18.20 -14.91
C ARG A 208 -6.04 -17.34 -13.66
N ALA A 209 -4.91 -17.12 -13.01
CA ALA A 209 -4.84 -16.30 -11.82
C ALA A 209 -3.48 -15.63 -11.71
N VAL A 210 -3.45 -14.45 -11.09
CA VAL A 210 -2.22 -13.79 -10.66
C VAL A 210 -2.36 -13.49 -9.18
N GLU A 211 -1.30 -13.75 -8.45
CA GLU A 211 -1.18 -13.41 -7.04
C GLU A 211 -0.07 -12.39 -6.85
N LEU A 212 -0.41 -11.33 -6.11
CA LEU A 212 0.52 -10.35 -5.60
C LEU A 212 0.61 -10.50 -4.08
N THR A 213 1.82 -10.70 -3.58
CA THR A 213 2.14 -10.70 -2.15
C THR A 213 3.06 -9.52 -1.85
N VAL A 214 2.69 -8.68 -0.89
CA VAL A 214 3.49 -7.55 -0.43
C VAL A 214 3.79 -7.68 1.06
N PHE A 215 4.99 -7.29 1.47
CA PHE A 215 5.42 -7.27 2.87
C PHE A 215 5.52 -5.81 3.31
N ALA A 216 4.53 -5.30 4.04
CA ALA A 216 4.45 -3.88 4.37
C ALA A 216 4.40 -3.64 5.88
N ARG A 217 4.97 -2.52 6.34
CA ARG A 217 4.84 -2.05 7.73
C ARG A 217 3.59 -1.20 7.87
N MET A 218 2.78 -1.48 8.88
CA MET A 218 1.49 -0.80 9.10
C MET A 218 1.54 0.31 10.15
N GLY A 219 2.74 0.63 10.62
CA GLY A 219 3.02 1.70 11.57
C GLY A 219 4.53 1.85 11.73
N ASP A 220 4.95 2.91 12.43
CA ASP A 220 6.36 3.12 12.73
C ASP A 220 6.90 2.07 13.70
N GLY A 221 8.07 1.51 13.39
CA GLY A 221 8.70 0.43 14.16
C GLY A 221 8.01 -0.94 14.07
N ASP A 222 6.92 -1.08 13.32
CA ASP A 222 6.20 -2.34 13.18
C ASP A 222 7.00 -3.36 12.35
N ALA A 223 6.88 -4.64 12.71
CA ALA A 223 7.40 -5.72 11.89
C ALA A 223 6.62 -5.79 10.56
N PRO A 224 7.29 -6.09 9.44
CA PRO A 224 6.61 -6.20 8.15
C PRO A 224 5.58 -7.34 8.19
N ARG A 225 4.35 -7.04 7.78
CA ARG A 225 3.24 -7.99 7.67
C ARG A 225 3.02 -8.38 6.21
N GLN A 226 2.65 -9.64 6.00
CA GLN A 226 2.33 -10.16 4.68
C GLN A 226 0.88 -9.84 4.31
N PHE A 227 0.68 -9.30 3.11
CA PHE A 227 -0.61 -9.00 2.51
C PHE A 227 -0.65 -9.62 1.12
N GLN A 228 -1.68 -10.43 0.86
CA GLN A 228 -1.80 -11.20 -0.37
C GLN A 228 -3.13 -10.90 -1.05
N LYS A 229 -3.08 -10.73 -2.37
CA LYS A 229 -4.24 -10.57 -3.23
C LYS A 229 -4.10 -11.48 -4.44
N ILE A 230 -5.07 -12.36 -4.60
CA ILE A 230 -5.25 -13.17 -5.81
C ILE A 230 -6.34 -12.51 -6.65
N CYS A 231 -6.08 -12.39 -7.95
CA CYS A 231 -7.06 -12.00 -8.96
C CYS A 231 -7.20 -13.15 -9.95
N MET A 232 -8.45 -13.51 -10.29
CA MET A 232 -8.73 -14.43 -11.39
C MET A 232 -8.68 -13.65 -12.69
N THR A 233 -8.03 -14.21 -13.70
CA THR A 233 -7.95 -13.60 -15.02
C THR A 233 -9.08 -14.21 -15.84
N GLY A 234 -10.03 -13.40 -16.31
CA GLY A 234 -11.22 -13.87 -17.04
C GLY A 234 -10.93 -14.38 -18.47
N LEU A 235 -9.72 -14.89 -18.70
CA LEU A 235 -9.15 -15.34 -19.96
C LEU A 235 -9.32 -16.85 -20.13
#